data_AF-A0A0M2UTR7-F1
#
_entry.id   AF-A0A0M2UTR7-F1
#
_cell.length_a   1.000
_cell.length_b   1.000
_cell.length_c   1.000
_cell.angle_alpha   90.00
_cell.angle_beta   90.00
_cell.angle_gamma   90.00
#
_symmetry.space_group_name_H-M   'P 1'
#
loop_
_entity.id
_entity.type
_entity.pdbx_description
1 polymer ?
#
loop_
_entity_poly.entity_id
_entity_poly.type
_entity_poly.pdbx_seq_one_letter_code
_entity_poly.pdbx_strand_id
1 'polypeptide(L)' 'MRKRFEQQLKLGIIPISGVQLPIKNRDELPPILRALQYIYVTPELNEEVFRILEGKVLGGHLESHLD' A
#
# COMPACT_ATOMS: atom_id res chain seq x y z
N MET A 1 5.17 0.32 16.85
CA MET A 1 4.61 0.31 15.49
C MET A 1 5.24 1.45 14.69
N ARG A 2 5.83 1.17 13.51
CA ARG A 2 6.15 2.23 12.54
C ARG A 2 4.85 2.97 12.20
N LYS A 3 4.88 4.31 12.11
CA LYS A 3 3.70 5.11 11.76
C LYS A 3 3.10 4.58 10.45
N ARG A 4 1.86 4.06 10.50
CA ARG A 4 1.22 3.31 9.41
C ARG A 4 0.77 4.20 8.25
N PHE A 5 0.45 5.46 8.53
CA PHE A 5 -0.05 6.41 7.54
C PHE A 5 0.56 7.80 7.76
N GLU A 6 1.87 7.91 7.55
CA GLU A 6 2.52 9.23 7.42
C GLU A 6 3.01 9.35 5.99
N GLN A 7 2.30 10.12 5.17
CA GLN A 7 2.76 10.45 3.83
C GLN A 7 4.10 11.17 3.97
N GLN A 8 5.17 10.56 3.45
CA GLN A 8 6.50 11.17 3.49
C GLN A 8 6.60 12.26 2.42
N LEU A 9 5.99 13.41 2.70
CA LEU A 9 6.10 14.61 1.89
C LEU A 9 7.40 15.33 2.26
N LYS A 10 8.45 15.09 1.47
CA LYS A 10 9.70 15.86 1.55
C LYS A 10 9.81 16.77 0.33
N LEU A 11 10.53 17.88 0.49
CA LEU A 11 10.82 18.78 -0.61
C LEU A 11 11.50 18.02 -1.77
N GLY A 12 10.98 18.19 -2.99
CA GLY A 12 11.48 17.51 -4.19
C GLY A 12 10.92 16.12 -4.46
N ILE A 13 10.00 15.61 -3.63
CA ILE A 13 9.34 14.32 -3.86
C ILE A 13 7.95 14.51 -4.46
N ILE A 14 7.63 13.69 -5.47
CA ILE A 14 6.26 13.57 -5.98
C ILE A 14 5.49 12.64 -5.03
N PRO A 15 4.40 13.11 -4.40
CA PRO A 15 3.57 12.23 -3.57
C PRO A 15 2.98 11.11 -4.42
N ILE A 16 2.76 9.93 -3.80
CA ILE A 16 2.13 8.80 -4.51
C ILE A 16 0.79 9.19 -5.11
N SER A 17 0.01 10.08 -4.46
CA SER A 17 -1.23 10.64 -4.99
C SER A 17 -1.07 11.45 -6.28
N GLY A 18 0.12 12.04 -6.51
CA GLY A 18 0.45 12.85 -7.68
C GLY A 18 1.14 12.09 -8.81
N VAL A 19 1.43 10.79 -8.63
CA VAL A 19 2.05 9.97 -9.67
C VAL A 19 1.07 9.77 -10.82
N GLN A 20 1.47 10.19 -12.02
CA GLN A 20 0.66 10.03 -13.24
C GLN A 20 0.96 8.69 -13.88
N LEU A 21 -0.05 7.83 -13.97
CA LEU A 21 0.07 6.51 -14.59
C LEU A 21 -0.46 6.55 -16.03
N PRO A 22 0.26 5.97 -17.00
CA PRO A 22 -0.13 6.02 -18.40
C PRO A 22 -1.42 5.24 -18.63
N ILE A 23 -2.47 5.93 -19.10
CA ILE A 23 -3.80 5.34 -19.34
C ILE A 23 -3.85 4.58 -20.68
N LYS A 24 -2.89 4.84 -21.58
CA LYS A 24 -2.86 4.32 -22.96
C LYS A 24 -1.98 3.09 -23.15
N ASN A 25 -1.71 2.32 -22.11
CA ASN A 25 -1.01 1.05 -22.27
C ASN A 25 -2.01 -0.12 -22.23
N ARG A 26 -1.88 -1.06 -23.17
CA ARG A 26 -2.69 -2.27 -23.29
C ARG A 26 -2.31 -3.33 -22.25
N ASP A 27 -1.21 -3.11 -21.55
CA ASP A 27 -0.75 -3.93 -20.44
C ASP A 27 -1.67 -3.80 -19.22
N GLU A 28 -1.70 -4.83 -18.37
CA GLU A 28 -2.52 -4.86 -17.15
C GLU A 28 -1.90 -4.06 -15.99
N LEU A 29 -0.64 -3.63 -16.13
CA LEU A 29 0.10 -2.94 -15.07
C LEU A 29 -0.48 -1.56 -14.69
N PRO A 30 -0.82 -0.64 -15.62
CA PRO A 30 -1.36 0.66 -15.23
C PRO A 30 -2.68 0.59 -14.44
N PRO A 31 -3.66 -0.28 -14.79
CA PRO A 31 -4.84 -0.50 -13.95
C PRO A 31 -4.50 -0.97 -12.53
N ILE A 32 -3.58 -1.93 -12.38
CA ILE A 32 -3.16 -2.46 -11.07
C ILE A 32 -2.51 -1.35 -10.24
N LEU A 33 -1.58 -0.59 -10.84
CA LEU A 33 -0.91 0.50 -10.16
C LEU A 33 -1.89 1.61 -9.74
N ARG A 34 -2.93 1.88 -10.53
CA ARG A 34 -3.99 2.82 -10.13
C ARG A 34 -4.81 2.32 -8.95
N ALA A 35 -5.16 1.03 -8.93
CA ALA A 35 -5.86 0.44 -7.80
C ALA A 35 -5.01 0.53 -6.51
N LEU A 36 -3.71 0.22 -6.60
CA LEU A 36 -2.78 0.35 -5.48
C LEU A 36 -2.61 1.81 -5.02
N GLN A 37 -2.50 2.76 -5.96
CA GLN A 37 -2.47 4.17 -5.66
C GLN A 37 -3.75 4.61 -4.92
N TYR A 38 -4.92 4.14 -5.36
CA TYR A 38 -6.21 4.43 -4.72
C TYR A 38 -6.29 3.87 -3.30
N ILE A 39 -5.93 2.61 -3.09
CA ILE A 39 -5.85 1.98 -1.76
C ILE A 39 -4.89 2.76 -0.85
N TYR A 40 -3.76 3.24 -1.39
CA TYR A 40 -2.78 3.97 -0.60
C TYR A 40 -3.27 5.35 -0.15
N VAL A 41 -4.06 6.07 -0.95
CA VAL A 41 -4.49 7.45 -0.63
C VAL A 41 -5.81 7.52 0.12
N THR A 42 -6.60 6.44 0.14
CA THR A 42 -7.87 6.33 0.87
C THR A 42 -7.64 5.65 2.22
N PRO A 43 -7.68 6.38 3.36
CA PRO A 43 -7.34 5.83 4.67
C PRO A 43 -8.12 4.57 5.04
N GLU A 44 -9.42 4.54 4.75
CA GLU A 44 -10.31 3.43 5.11
C GLU A 44 -9.92 2.14 4.36
N LEU A 45 -9.56 2.26 3.08
CA LEU A 45 -9.10 1.14 2.27
C LEU A 45 -7.71 0.68 2.68
N ASN A 46 -6.83 1.64 3.02
CA ASN A 46 -5.50 1.33 3.53
C ASN A 46 -5.60 0.48 4.80
N GLU A 47 -6.39 0.93 5.77
CA GLU A 47 -6.60 0.21 7.04
C GLU A 47 -7.19 -1.18 6.83
N GLU A 48 -8.21 -1.30 5.97
CA GLU A 48 -8.87 -2.57 5.64
C GLU A 48 -7.87 -3.57 5.03
N VAL A 49 -7.10 -3.14 4.03
CA VAL A 49 -6.10 -3.98 3.35
C VAL A 49 -4.99 -4.39 4.31
N PHE A 50 -4.49 -3.47 5.12
CA PHE A 50 -3.46 -3.79 6.11
C PHE A 50 -3.97 -4.75 7.18
N ARG A 51 -5.24 -4.65 7.61
CA ARG A 51 -5.84 -5.62 8.53
C ARG A 51 -5.80 -7.04 7.97
N ILE A 52 -6.12 -7.21 6.69
CA ILE A 52 -6.06 -8.51 5.99
C ILE A 52 -4.61 -9.00 5.89
N LEU A 53 -3.69 -8.13 5.48
CA LEU A 53 -2.28 -8.47 5.32
C LEU A 53 -1.63 -8.84 6.65
N GLU A 54 -1.89 -8.09 7.72
CA GLU A 54 -1.37 -8.40 9.06
C GLU A 54 -1.86 -9.76 9.55
N GLY A 55 -3.15 -10.07 9.35
CA GLY A 55 -3.71 -11.38 9.71
C GLY A 55 -3.06 -12.55 8.95
N LYS A 56 -2.57 -12.33 7.72
CA LYS A 56 -1.95 -13.38 6.89
C LYS A 56 -0.42 -13.45 7.01
N VAL A 57 0.24 -12.32 7.17
CA VAL A 57 1.71 -12.19 7.12
C VAL A 57 2.33 -12.29 8.52
N LEU A 58 1.67 -11.75 9.56
CA LEU A 58 2.17 -11.85 10.94
C LEU A 58 1.74 -13.15 11.64
N GLY A 59 0.71 -13.82 11.13
CA GLY A 59 0.26 -15.12 11.66
C GLY A 59 1.34 -16.21 11.61
N GLY A 60 2.22 -16.19 10.60
CA GLY A 60 3.33 -17.15 10.49
C GLY A 60 4.54 -16.85 11.38
N HIS A 61 4.65 -15.65 11.95
CA HIS A 61 5.76 -15.29 12.84
C HIS A 61 5.53 -15.66 14.31
N LEU A 62 4.29 -15.95 14.72
CA LEU A 62 3.96 -16.34 16.10
C LEU A 62 4.15 -17.83 16.40
N GLU A 63 4.19 -18.70 15.38
CA GLU A 63 4.47 -20.14 15.56
C GLU A 63 5.96 -20.46 15.73
N SER A 64 6.86 -19.55 15.31
CA SER A 64 8.32 -19.79 15.33
C SER A 64 9.02 -19.43 16.66
N HIS A 65 8.26 -19.10 17.70
CA HIS A 65 8.80 -18.77 19.04
C HIS A 65 8.20 -19.64 20.16
N LEU A 66 7.62 -20.78 19.82
CA LEU A 66 7.13 -21.78 20.78
C LEU A 66 7.88 -23.13 20.74
N ASP A 67 9.04 -23.16 20.08
CA ASP A 67 10.02 -24.28 20.14
C ASP A 67 11.25 -23.91 20.97
#